data_AF-A0A1D7W9E1-F1
#
_entry.id   AF-A0A1D7W9E1-F1
#
_cell.length_a   1.000
_cell.length_b   1.000
_cell.length_c   1.000
_cell.angle_alpha   90.00
_cell.angle_beta   90.00
_cell.angle_gamma   90.00
#
_symmetry.space_group_name_H-M   'P 1'
#
loop_
_entity.id
_entity.type
_entity.pdbx_description
1 polymer ?
#
loop_
_entity_poly.entity_id
_entity_poly.type
_entity_poly.pdbx_seq_one_letter_code
_entity_poly.pdbx_strand_id
1 'polypeptide(L)'
;MTKILFLCGGSLSGIGKGTISAIIYNILQKNNIKCKYIKIDPYLNINIEHMDSKEHGLYYKINNNYYGDVDLYYLSRHCNIDETNSVSLGKIIQLMHQHSDSTKTLQVINNIVDTFIKFYFCNIDDYDIVIIEHGGTYRCDEENFTTYIIEYLVKHYETYNIFISPIMSVGGEHKTKNIQYSVLNIYENFKSRLIILRDLNNYYVEKYILKKIYNRLQTRNVENVVSLPWVKDVFFLQNYLHDDIYSFLKNIFNLKSINKLDNLVIKSPSHEINIYILTQHKSNVFNYD
;
A
#
# COMPACT_ATOMS: atom_id res chain seq x y z
N MET A 1 -11.67 -4.27 -19.66
CA MET A 1 -12.15 -4.18 -18.26
C MET A 1 -11.00 -3.74 -17.40
N THR A 2 -11.26 -2.79 -16.52
CA THR A 2 -10.30 -2.30 -15.53
C THR A 2 -9.90 -3.42 -14.57
N LYS A 3 -8.61 -3.52 -14.28
CA LYS A 3 -8.08 -4.49 -13.30
C LYS A 3 -7.91 -3.82 -11.95
N ILE A 4 -7.85 -4.62 -10.89
CA ILE A 4 -7.65 -4.13 -9.53
C ILE A 4 -6.35 -4.69 -8.97
N LEU A 5 -5.51 -3.82 -8.42
CA LEU A 5 -4.32 -4.22 -7.67
C LEU A 5 -4.50 -3.82 -6.21
N PHE A 6 -4.73 -4.81 -5.36
CA PHE A 6 -4.85 -4.60 -3.93
C PHE A 6 -3.48 -4.71 -3.25
N LEU A 7 -3.02 -3.62 -2.65
CA LEU A 7 -1.81 -3.58 -1.85
C LEU A 7 -2.17 -3.64 -0.37
N CYS A 8 -1.70 -4.66 0.34
CA CYS A 8 -1.95 -4.77 1.78
C CYS A 8 -0.71 -5.28 2.53
N GLY A 9 -0.67 -4.99 3.82
CA GLY A 9 0.41 -5.43 4.69
C GLY A 9 -0.09 -6.24 5.86
N GLY A 10 0.74 -7.15 6.37
CA GLY A 10 0.44 -7.93 7.55
C GLY A 10 1.47 -7.76 8.65
N SER A 11 1.07 -8.13 9.87
CA SER A 11 1.86 -8.12 11.11
C SER A 11 2.27 -6.74 11.64
N LEU A 12 2.73 -5.81 10.82
CA LEU A 12 3.18 -4.48 11.24
C LEU A 12 2.73 -3.38 10.27
N SER A 13 2.28 -2.25 10.82
CA SER A 13 2.11 -0.99 10.09
C SER A 13 3.48 -0.33 9.82
N GLY A 14 3.53 0.66 8.92
CA GLY A 14 4.78 1.36 8.59
C GLY A 14 5.82 0.54 7.79
N ILE A 15 5.45 -0.63 7.26
CA ILE A 15 6.36 -1.53 6.53
C ILE A 15 6.77 -1.01 5.12
N GLY A 16 6.34 0.19 4.73
CA GLY A 16 6.71 0.83 3.45
C GLY A 16 5.73 0.58 2.30
N LYS A 17 4.43 0.46 2.59
CA LYS A 17 3.37 0.24 1.59
C LYS A 17 3.27 1.39 0.59
N GLY A 18 3.19 2.63 1.06
CA GLY A 18 3.13 3.81 0.17
C GLY A 18 4.34 3.96 -0.75
N THR A 19 5.54 3.64 -0.28
CA THR A 19 6.73 3.65 -1.13
C THR A 19 6.64 2.60 -2.25
N ILE A 20 6.16 1.40 -1.92
CA ILE A 20 5.97 0.34 -2.91
C ILE A 20 4.85 0.71 -3.89
N SER A 21 3.75 1.31 -3.40
CA SER A 21 2.68 1.89 -4.24
C SER A 21 3.22 2.93 -5.23
N ALA A 22 4.07 3.85 -4.78
CA ALA A 22 4.68 4.86 -5.64
C ALA A 22 5.57 4.24 -6.73
N ILE A 23 6.36 3.21 -6.40
CA ILE A 23 7.19 2.46 -7.37
C ILE A 23 6.31 1.80 -8.43
N ILE A 24 5.25 1.11 -8.01
CA ILE A 24 4.29 0.44 -8.90
C ILE A 24 3.64 1.46 -9.83
N TYR A 25 3.10 2.54 -9.26
CA TYR A 25 2.44 3.59 -10.02
C TYR A 25 3.36 4.18 -11.09
N ASN A 26 4.62 4.46 -10.73
CA ASN A 26 5.61 4.96 -11.67
C ASN A 26 5.96 3.96 -12.79
N ILE A 27 6.10 2.66 -12.49
CA ILE A 27 6.35 1.63 -13.53
C ILE A 27 5.18 1.57 -14.53
N LEU A 28 3.95 1.68 -14.04
CA LEU A 28 2.74 1.62 -14.86
C LEU A 28 2.58 2.89 -15.70
N GLN A 29 2.77 4.07 -15.11
CA GLN A 29 2.72 5.36 -15.84
C GLN A 29 3.75 5.42 -16.97
N LYS A 30 4.99 4.99 -16.71
CA LYS A 30 6.02 4.93 -17.75
C LYS A 30 5.70 3.94 -18.88
N ASN A 31 4.78 3.01 -18.67
CA ASN A 31 4.23 2.11 -19.68
C ASN A 31 2.93 2.64 -20.32
N ASN A 32 2.54 3.89 -20.07
CA ASN A 32 1.27 4.49 -20.50
C ASN A 32 0.03 3.74 -20.02
N ILE A 33 0.11 3.09 -18.86
CA ILE A 33 -1.05 2.45 -18.22
C ILE A 33 -1.75 3.49 -17.36
N LYS A 34 -3.02 3.76 -17.64
CA LYS A 34 -3.84 4.71 -16.88
C LYS A 34 -4.17 4.11 -15.51
N CYS A 35 -3.68 4.75 -14.45
CA CYS A 35 -3.79 4.27 -13.08
C CYS A 35 -4.61 5.22 -12.21
N LYS A 36 -5.66 4.69 -11.57
CA LYS A 36 -6.30 5.33 -10.42
C LYS A 36 -5.71 4.75 -9.14
N TYR A 37 -5.47 5.60 -8.14
CA TYR A 37 -5.00 5.17 -6.83
C TYR A 37 -6.01 5.57 -5.75
N ILE A 38 -6.28 4.65 -4.83
CA ILE A 38 -7.17 4.87 -3.68
C ILE A 38 -6.50 4.25 -2.45
N LYS A 39 -6.29 5.05 -1.42
CA LYS A 39 -5.90 4.57 -0.09
C LYS A 39 -7.13 4.42 0.78
N ILE A 40 -7.23 3.31 1.50
CA ILE A 40 -8.31 3.04 2.45
C ILE A 40 -7.70 3.00 3.83
N ASP A 41 -8.05 3.96 4.67
CA ASP A 41 -7.58 4.06 6.05
C ASP A 41 -8.67 3.59 7.03
N PRO A 42 -8.36 2.68 7.95
CA PRO A 42 -9.40 2.08 8.77
C PRO A 42 -9.91 2.93 9.95
N TYR A 43 -9.36 4.12 10.12
CA TYR A 43 -9.68 5.00 11.25
C TYR A 43 -11.03 5.70 11.08
N LEU A 44 -11.63 6.09 12.20
CA LEU A 44 -12.90 6.82 12.24
C LEU A 44 -12.74 8.33 12.06
N ASN A 45 -11.52 8.85 12.16
CA ASN A 45 -11.24 10.26 11.92
C ASN A 45 -11.52 10.60 10.45
N ILE A 46 -12.24 11.71 10.24
CA ILE A 46 -12.60 12.18 8.90
C ILE A 46 -11.47 13.06 8.33
N ASN A 47 -10.90 13.92 9.18
CA ASN A 47 -9.83 14.83 8.80
C ASN A 47 -8.54 14.42 9.50
N ILE A 48 -7.48 14.18 8.73
CA ILE A 48 -6.16 13.81 9.26
C ILE A 48 -5.53 14.95 10.08
N GLU A 49 -5.88 16.19 9.79
CA GLU A 49 -5.40 17.40 10.49
C GLU A 49 -5.80 17.43 11.98
N HIS A 50 -6.83 16.69 12.38
CA HIS A 50 -7.29 16.64 13.77
C HIS A 50 -6.59 15.53 14.57
N MET A 51 -5.67 14.78 13.97
CA MET A 51 -5.00 13.65 14.60
C MET A 51 -3.66 14.08 15.19
N ASP A 52 -3.28 13.50 16.34
CA ASP A 52 -1.93 13.70 16.85
C ASP A 52 -0.92 12.97 15.96
N SER A 53 0.02 13.73 15.42
CA SER A 53 1.19 13.25 14.67
C SER A 53 1.94 12.10 15.35
N LYS A 54 1.94 12.04 16.69
CA LYS A 54 2.62 10.98 17.46
C LYS A 54 1.88 9.64 17.41
N GLU A 55 0.56 9.68 17.25
CA GLU A 55 -0.28 8.48 17.28
C GLU A 55 -0.47 7.90 15.89
N HIS A 56 -0.60 8.76 14.88
CA HIS A 56 -0.97 8.36 13.52
C HIS A 56 0.17 8.55 12.49
N GLY A 57 1.26 9.18 12.90
CA GLY A 57 2.35 9.57 12.00
C GLY A 57 2.09 10.90 11.30
N LEU A 58 3.06 11.31 10.48
CA LEU A 58 3.02 12.59 9.79
C LEU A 58 1.97 12.64 8.68
N TYR A 59 1.35 13.82 8.57
CA TYR A 59 0.60 14.24 7.40
C TYR A 59 1.28 15.45 6.76
N TYR A 60 1.04 15.64 5.46
CA TYR A 60 1.65 16.68 4.66
C TYR A 60 0.59 17.39 3.85
N LYS A 61 0.78 18.69 3.63
CA LYS A 61 0.03 19.43 2.63
C LYS A 61 0.49 18.98 1.24
N ILE A 62 -0.38 18.28 0.51
CA ILE A 62 -0.08 17.74 -0.81
C ILE A 62 -0.31 18.78 -1.90
N ASN A 63 -1.43 19.50 -1.80
CA ASN A 63 -1.76 20.61 -2.68
C ASN A 63 -2.47 21.71 -1.87
N ASN A 64 -2.90 22.80 -2.53
CA ASN A 64 -3.50 23.94 -1.84
C ASN A 64 -4.69 23.57 -0.93
N ASN A 65 -5.41 22.48 -1.25
CA ASN A 65 -6.69 22.14 -0.66
C ASN A 65 -6.74 20.73 -0.03
N TYR A 66 -5.61 20.01 0.03
CA TYR A 66 -5.61 18.62 0.52
C TYR A 66 -4.38 18.30 1.37
N TYR A 67 -4.65 17.75 2.55
CA TYR A 67 -3.66 17.12 3.43
C TYR A 67 -3.82 15.60 3.33
N GLY A 68 -2.69 14.91 3.19
CA GLY A 68 -2.65 13.46 3.16
C GLY A 68 -1.52 12.94 4.03
N ASP A 69 -1.57 11.65 4.34
CA ASP A 69 -0.49 10.99 5.05
C ASP A 69 0.81 10.90 4.23
N VAL A 70 1.85 10.35 4.86
CA VAL A 70 3.17 10.14 4.26
C VAL A 70 3.13 9.26 2.99
N ASP A 71 2.21 8.30 2.88
CA ASP A 71 2.11 7.41 1.72
C ASP A 71 1.60 8.17 0.50
N LEU A 72 0.57 9.01 0.69
CA LEU A 72 0.05 9.90 -0.36
C LEU A 72 1.06 10.97 -0.77
N TYR A 73 1.89 11.45 0.16
CA TYR A 73 2.99 12.37 -0.15
C TYR A 73 4.09 11.72 -1.01
N TYR A 74 4.39 10.43 -0.82
CA TYR A 74 5.30 9.73 -1.73
C TYR A 74 4.70 9.59 -3.12
N LEU A 75 3.41 9.26 -3.20
CA LEU A 75 2.71 9.08 -4.46
C LEU A 75 2.52 10.40 -5.23
N SER A 76 2.31 11.52 -4.55
CA SER A 76 2.08 12.84 -5.18
C SER A 76 3.26 13.34 -6.02
N ARG A 77 4.45 12.75 -5.86
CA ARG A 77 5.61 12.98 -6.74
C ARG A 77 5.40 12.43 -8.15
N HIS A 78 4.48 11.49 -8.33
CA HIS A 78 4.25 10.76 -9.58
C HIS A 78 2.88 11.03 -10.19
N CYS A 79 1.91 11.53 -9.42
CA CYS A 79 0.59 11.92 -9.92
C CYS A 79 -0.05 13.02 -9.07
N ASN A 80 -1.09 13.63 -9.65
CA ASN A 80 -1.96 14.52 -8.89
C ASN A 80 -2.78 13.70 -7.90
N ILE A 81 -2.76 14.15 -6.64
CA ILE A 81 -3.49 13.52 -5.54
C ILE A 81 -4.46 14.55 -4.97
N ASP A 82 -5.70 14.13 -4.77
CA ASP A 82 -6.78 14.90 -4.15
C ASP A 82 -7.57 14.05 -3.14
N GLU A 83 -8.65 14.61 -2.62
CA GLU A 83 -9.53 13.99 -1.62
C GLU A 83 -10.20 12.69 -2.08
N THR A 84 -10.24 12.41 -3.38
CA THR A 84 -10.81 11.16 -3.91
C THR A 84 -9.81 10.01 -3.90
N ASN A 85 -8.52 10.29 -3.62
CA ASN A 85 -7.46 9.29 -3.55
C ASN A 85 -7.28 8.68 -2.16
N SER A 86 -7.98 9.16 -1.13
CA SER A 86 -7.98 8.52 0.18
C SER A 86 -9.36 8.55 0.82
N VAL A 87 -9.68 7.49 1.55
CA VAL A 87 -10.94 7.36 2.26
C VAL A 87 -10.72 6.71 3.62
N SER A 88 -11.25 7.32 4.67
CA SER A 88 -11.33 6.73 5.99
C SER A 88 -12.68 6.04 6.24
N LEU A 89 -12.75 5.10 7.18
CA LEU A 89 -14.02 4.51 7.61
C LEU A 89 -14.99 5.59 8.11
N GLY A 90 -14.48 6.58 8.85
CA GLY A 90 -15.27 7.72 9.31
C GLY A 90 -15.90 8.49 8.16
N LYS A 91 -15.15 8.71 7.07
CA LYS A 91 -15.66 9.39 5.88
C LYS A 91 -16.74 8.58 5.16
N ILE A 92 -16.59 7.26 5.07
CA ILE A 92 -17.62 6.37 4.52
C ILE A 92 -18.90 6.46 5.36
N ILE A 93 -18.80 6.37 6.68
CA ILE A 93 -19.96 6.46 7.58
C ILE A 93 -20.65 7.82 7.44
N GLN A 94 -19.88 8.90 7.36
CA GLN A 94 -20.42 10.24 7.12
C GLN A 94 -21.24 10.29 5.81
N LEU A 95 -20.67 9.81 4.71
CA LEU A 95 -21.33 9.79 3.40
C LEU A 95 -22.57 8.88 3.39
N MET A 96 -22.51 7.73 4.08
CA MET A 96 -23.65 6.84 4.26
C MET A 96 -24.82 7.58 4.88
N HIS A 97 -24.61 8.30 5.99
CA HIS A 97 -25.67 9.05 6.66
C HIS A 97 -26.17 10.25 5.85
N GLN A 98 -25.28 10.95 5.14
CA GLN A 98 -25.64 12.11 4.32
C GLN A 98 -26.50 11.74 3.10
N HIS A 99 -26.32 10.52 2.58
CA HIS A 99 -26.98 10.05 1.36
C HIS A 99 -27.97 8.90 1.58
N SER A 100 -28.25 8.54 2.84
CA SER A 100 -29.25 7.54 3.19
C SER A 100 -30.67 8.08 3.09
N ASP A 101 -31.59 7.26 2.61
CA ASP A 101 -33.02 7.49 2.73
C ASP A 101 -33.42 7.30 4.21
N SER A 102 -33.99 8.34 4.83
CA SER A 102 -34.32 8.37 6.27
C SER A 102 -35.34 7.32 6.69
N THR A 103 -36.00 6.66 5.72
CA THR A 103 -36.99 5.62 5.96
C THR A 103 -36.43 4.20 5.97
N LYS A 104 -35.16 3.99 5.56
CA LYS A 104 -34.56 2.66 5.43
C LYS A 104 -33.47 2.41 6.47
N THR A 105 -33.36 1.17 6.94
CA THR A 105 -32.29 0.76 7.87
C THR A 105 -30.94 0.66 7.15
N LEU A 106 -29.92 1.27 7.75
CA LEU A 106 -28.53 1.13 7.30
C LEU A 106 -27.95 -0.20 7.81
N GLN A 107 -27.34 -0.95 6.90
CA GLN A 107 -26.59 -2.17 7.14
C GLN A 107 -25.10 -1.92 6.92
N VAL A 108 -24.28 -2.37 7.87
CA VAL A 108 -22.82 -2.13 7.87
C VAL A 108 -22.17 -2.61 6.57
N ILE A 109 -22.34 -3.88 6.19
CA ILE A 109 -21.64 -4.48 5.05
C ILE A 109 -22.05 -3.82 3.73
N ASN A 110 -23.35 -3.90 3.41
CA ASN A 110 -23.86 -3.46 2.11
C ASN A 110 -23.67 -1.96 1.92
N ASN A 111 -24.03 -1.13 2.91
CA ASN A 111 -23.94 0.31 2.73
C ASN A 111 -22.50 0.84 2.71
N ILE A 112 -21.56 0.21 3.42
CA ILE A 112 -20.14 0.57 3.31
C ILE A 112 -19.63 0.29 1.90
N VAL A 113 -19.89 -0.91 1.38
CA VAL A 113 -19.46 -1.30 0.02
C VAL A 113 -20.11 -0.38 -1.01
N ASP A 114 -21.43 -0.19 -0.97
CA ASP A 114 -22.15 0.66 -1.92
C ASP A 114 -21.65 2.11 -1.89
N THR A 115 -21.37 2.64 -0.69
CA THR A 115 -20.85 4.01 -0.53
C THR A 115 -19.44 4.13 -1.09
N PHE A 116 -18.56 3.17 -0.81
CA PHE A 116 -17.22 3.15 -1.40
C PHE A 116 -17.30 3.08 -2.92
N ILE A 117 -18.14 2.20 -3.47
CA ILE A 117 -18.28 2.04 -4.91
C ILE A 117 -18.81 3.32 -5.57
N LYS A 118 -19.81 3.94 -4.96
CA LYS A 118 -20.45 5.16 -5.49
C LYS A 118 -19.52 6.37 -5.52
N PHE A 119 -18.72 6.59 -4.48
CA PHE A 119 -17.96 7.84 -4.31
C PHE A 119 -16.48 7.72 -4.68
N TYR A 120 -15.85 6.57 -4.41
CA TYR A 120 -14.41 6.40 -4.61
C TYR A 120 -14.10 5.48 -5.78
N PHE A 121 -14.95 4.48 -6.03
CA PHE A 121 -14.79 3.53 -7.14
C PHE A 121 -15.65 3.85 -8.37
N CYS A 122 -16.14 5.09 -8.49
CA CYS A 122 -16.86 5.55 -9.68
C CYS A 122 -15.90 5.79 -10.86
N ASN A 123 -16.45 5.71 -12.07
CA ASN A 123 -15.74 5.96 -13.35
C ASN A 123 -14.43 5.18 -13.52
N ILE A 124 -14.36 3.97 -12.96
CA ILE A 124 -13.14 3.15 -13.05
C ILE A 124 -12.84 2.66 -14.46
N ASP A 125 -13.84 2.61 -15.34
CA ASP A 125 -13.69 2.21 -16.74
C ASP A 125 -12.79 3.16 -17.55
N ASP A 126 -12.52 4.37 -17.04
CA ASP A 126 -11.56 5.33 -17.62
C ASP A 126 -10.09 4.94 -17.39
N TYR A 127 -9.84 3.94 -16.53
CA TYR A 127 -8.53 3.50 -16.09
C TYR A 127 -8.27 2.04 -16.49
N ASP A 128 -7.02 1.74 -16.81
CA ASP A 128 -6.59 0.36 -17.07
C ASP A 128 -6.49 -0.44 -15.77
N ILE A 129 -6.10 0.23 -14.68
CA ILE A 129 -5.95 -0.36 -13.36
C ILE A 129 -6.34 0.61 -12.24
N VAL A 130 -6.97 0.07 -11.19
CA VAL A 130 -7.14 0.75 -9.90
C VAL A 130 -6.25 0.09 -8.86
N ILE A 131 -5.34 0.87 -8.29
CA ILE A 131 -4.51 0.47 -7.15
C ILE A 131 -5.25 0.84 -5.88
N ILE A 132 -5.55 -0.14 -5.04
CA ILE A 132 -6.17 0.06 -3.73
C ILE A 132 -5.13 -0.29 -2.66
N GLU A 133 -4.66 0.70 -1.92
CA GLU A 133 -3.79 0.49 -0.77
C GLU A 133 -4.62 0.43 0.52
N HIS A 134 -4.43 -0.62 1.30
CA HIS A 134 -4.98 -0.71 2.65
C HIS A 134 -4.00 -0.12 3.67
N GLY A 135 -4.39 0.96 4.35
CA GLY A 135 -3.69 1.53 5.48
C GLY A 135 -3.74 0.61 6.70
N GLY A 136 -2.73 0.67 7.58
CA GLY A 136 -2.69 -0.23 8.76
C GLY A 136 -2.24 -1.67 8.44
N THR A 137 -2.79 -2.64 9.18
CA THR A 137 -2.38 -4.06 9.14
C THR A 137 -3.59 -4.94 8.84
N TYR A 138 -3.72 -5.35 7.58
CA TYR A 138 -4.92 -5.99 7.05
C TYR A 138 -5.40 -7.16 7.92
N ARG A 139 -6.71 -7.16 8.21
CA ARG A 139 -7.41 -8.11 9.09
C ARG A 139 -6.96 -8.08 10.55
N CYS A 140 -6.49 -6.93 11.04
CA CYS A 140 -6.60 -6.59 12.45
C CYS A 140 -8.08 -6.34 12.81
N ASP A 141 -8.51 -6.66 14.03
CA ASP A 141 -9.93 -6.76 14.45
C ASP A 141 -10.79 -5.51 14.16
N GLU A 142 -10.16 -4.32 14.03
CA GLU A 142 -10.79 -3.03 13.75
C GLU A 142 -10.99 -2.75 12.24
N GLU A 143 -10.35 -3.51 11.35
CA GLU A 143 -10.21 -3.19 9.92
C GLU A 143 -11.14 -3.99 8.99
N ASN A 144 -12.23 -4.54 9.53
CA ASN A 144 -13.08 -5.49 8.82
C ASN A 144 -13.80 -4.91 7.59
N PHE A 145 -14.05 -3.61 7.52
CA PHE A 145 -14.82 -3.06 6.39
C PHE A 145 -14.07 -3.13 5.05
N THR A 146 -12.73 -2.96 5.05
CA THR A 146 -11.94 -3.12 3.83
C THR A 146 -12.10 -4.54 3.29
N THR A 147 -12.25 -5.53 4.17
CA THR A 147 -12.51 -6.92 3.74
C THR A 147 -13.80 -7.01 2.93
N TYR A 148 -14.89 -6.35 3.34
CA TYR A 148 -16.14 -6.36 2.57
C TYR A 148 -16.00 -5.73 1.18
N ILE A 149 -15.25 -4.62 1.09
CA ILE A 149 -14.94 -3.96 -0.18
C ILE A 149 -14.15 -4.92 -1.08
N ILE A 150 -13.08 -5.52 -0.56
CA ILE A 150 -12.24 -6.44 -1.35
C ILE A 150 -12.99 -7.70 -1.75
N GLU A 151 -13.83 -8.26 -0.88
CA GLU A 151 -14.69 -9.40 -1.20
C GLU A 151 -15.66 -9.10 -2.34
N TYR A 152 -16.24 -7.90 -2.36
CA TYR A 152 -17.05 -7.44 -3.49
C TYR A 152 -16.20 -7.33 -4.76
N LEU A 153 -15.07 -6.62 -4.69
CA LEU A 153 -14.22 -6.36 -5.85
C LEU A 153 -13.69 -7.64 -6.51
N VAL A 154 -13.27 -8.63 -5.73
CA VAL A 154 -12.78 -9.92 -6.28
C VAL A 154 -13.89 -10.72 -6.97
N LYS A 155 -15.15 -10.57 -6.55
CA LYS A 155 -16.30 -11.23 -7.21
C LYS A 155 -16.67 -10.57 -8.55
N HIS A 156 -16.33 -9.30 -8.75
CA HIS A 156 -16.79 -8.51 -9.89
C HIS A 156 -15.67 -8.12 -10.87
N TYR A 157 -14.40 -8.19 -10.48
CA TYR A 157 -13.27 -7.72 -11.26
C TYR A 157 -12.07 -8.66 -11.20
N GLU A 158 -11.22 -8.62 -12.23
CA GLU A 158 -9.91 -9.25 -12.18
C GLU A 158 -9.03 -8.54 -11.14
N THR A 159 -8.78 -9.22 -10.03
CA THR A 159 -8.11 -8.65 -8.88
C THR A 159 -6.79 -9.37 -8.60
N TYR A 160 -5.74 -8.59 -8.39
CA TYR A 160 -4.38 -8.99 -8.09
C TYR A 160 -3.97 -8.49 -6.72
N ASN A 161 -3.00 -9.13 -6.07
CA ASN A 161 -2.54 -8.72 -4.75
C ASN A 161 -1.01 -8.60 -4.66
N ILE A 162 -0.55 -7.55 -3.98
CA ILE A 162 0.81 -7.49 -3.46
C ILE A 162 0.70 -7.42 -1.95
N PHE A 163 1.26 -8.44 -1.30
CA PHE A 163 1.25 -8.55 0.15
C PHE A 163 2.64 -8.27 0.71
N ILE A 164 2.73 -7.32 1.63
CA ILE A 164 4.00 -6.91 2.24
C ILE A 164 4.00 -7.34 3.70
N SER A 165 5.03 -8.06 4.12
CA SER A 165 5.11 -8.54 5.50
C SER A 165 6.53 -8.46 6.03
N PRO A 166 6.72 -8.08 7.31
CA PRO A 166 8.01 -8.21 7.95
C PRO A 166 8.39 -9.68 8.09
N ILE A 167 9.68 -9.97 7.98
CA ILE A 167 10.25 -11.24 8.44
C ILE A 167 11.21 -10.95 9.58
N MET A 168 11.07 -11.72 10.67
CA MET A 168 11.89 -11.57 11.86
C MET A 168 12.91 -12.70 11.93
N SER A 169 14.10 -12.38 12.41
CA SER A 169 15.15 -13.36 12.70
C SER A 169 15.31 -13.52 14.21
N VAL A 170 15.22 -14.75 14.70
CA VAL A 170 15.40 -15.09 16.11
C VAL A 170 16.49 -16.15 16.20
N GLY A 171 17.59 -15.82 16.88
CA GLY A 171 18.77 -16.69 16.95
C GLY A 171 19.48 -16.88 15.60
N GLY A 172 19.45 -15.86 14.72
CA GLY A 172 20.03 -15.92 13.38
C GLY A 172 19.17 -16.62 12.33
N GLU A 173 18.02 -17.19 12.70
CA GLU A 173 17.12 -17.88 11.78
C GLU A 173 15.85 -17.05 11.53
N HIS A 174 15.51 -16.85 10.25
CA HIS A 174 14.25 -16.22 9.88
C HIS A 174 13.04 -17.11 10.21
N LYS A 175 12.05 -16.54 10.91
CA LYS A 175 10.82 -17.24 11.30
C LYS A 175 9.71 -17.00 10.28
N THR A 176 9.30 -18.08 9.60
CA THR A 176 8.37 -18.00 8.46
C THR A 176 6.90 -18.20 8.81
N LYS A 177 6.58 -18.72 10.01
CA LYS A 177 5.20 -19.12 10.38
C LYS A 177 4.23 -17.94 10.41
N ASN A 178 4.67 -16.77 10.89
CA ASN A 178 3.83 -15.58 10.99
C ASN A 178 3.33 -15.14 9.62
N ILE A 179 4.22 -15.03 8.63
CA ILE A 179 3.87 -14.67 7.25
C ILE A 179 2.92 -15.70 6.65
N GLN A 180 3.19 -16.99 6.85
CA GLN A 180 2.32 -18.07 6.33
C GLN A 180 0.90 -17.93 6.88
N TYR A 181 0.77 -17.68 8.19
CA TYR A 181 -0.52 -17.46 8.83
C TYR A 181 -1.21 -16.19 8.31
N SER A 182 -0.49 -15.07 8.22
CA SER A 182 -1.05 -13.82 7.71
C SER A 182 -1.57 -13.96 6.27
N VAL A 183 -0.83 -14.61 5.37
CA VAL A 183 -1.28 -14.80 3.97
C VAL A 183 -2.48 -15.76 3.87
N LEU A 184 -2.49 -16.84 4.66
CA LEU A 184 -3.64 -17.75 4.70
C LEU A 184 -4.91 -17.06 5.21
N ASN A 185 -4.75 -16.04 6.04
CA ASN A 185 -5.82 -15.20 6.52
C ASN A 185 -6.18 -14.08 5.55
N ILE A 186 -5.62 -13.94 4.35
CA ILE A 186 -6.13 -12.97 3.35
C ILE A 186 -7.19 -13.65 2.48
N TYR A 187 -8.04 -12.85 1.84
CA TYR A 187 -8.99 -13.36 0.84
C TYR A 187 -8.28 -14.23 -0.21
N GLU A 188 -8.90 -15.36 -0.55
CA GLU A 188 -8.21 -16.43 -1.28
C GLU A 188 -8.19 -16.18 -2.80
N ASN A 189 -9.27 -15.60 -3.34
CA ASN A 189 -9.59 -15.66 -4.77
C ASN A 189 -8.95 -14.56 -5.64
N PHE A 190 -7.79 -14.03 -5.25
CA PHE A 190 -7.03 -13.18 -6.15
C PHE A 190 -6.52 -14.00 -7.33
N LYS A 191 -6.53 -13.42 -8.54
CA LYS A 191 -6.03 -14.07 -9.76
C LYS A 191 -4.55 -14.41 -9.64
N SER A 192 -3.79 -13.52 -9.01
CA SER A 192 -2.37 -13.72 -8.73
C SER A 192 -1.89 -12.83 -7.59
N ARG A 193 -0.82 -13.27 -6.91
CA ARG A 193 -0.24 -12.63 -5.74
C ARG A 193 1.29 -12.60 -5.78
N LEU A 194 1.87 -11.43 -5.49
CA LEU A 194 3.28 -11.26 -5.13
C LEU A 194 3.41 -11.07 -3.63
N ILE A 195 4.37 -11.74 -3.00
CA ILE A 195 4.70 -11.55 -1.58
C ILE A 195 6.06 -10.87 -1.46
N ILE A 196 6.10 -9.74 -0.76
CA ILE A 196 7.31 -9.00 -0.47
C ILE A 196 7.64 -9.16 1.01
N LEU A 197 8.79 -9.75 1.31
CA LEU A 197 9.28 -9.97 2.66
C LEU A 197 10.30 -8.92 3.03
N ARG A 198 9.93 -8.02 3.94
CA ARG A 198 10.83 -6.98 4.43
C ARG A 198 11.57 -7.47 5.66
N ASP A 199 12.89 -7.59 5.57
CA ASP A 199 13.71 -7.90 6.75
C ASP A 199 13.98 -6.61 7.54
N LEU A 200 13.67 -6.62 8.83
CA LEU A 200 13.81 -5.45 9.71
C LEU A 200 15.24 -5.26 10.25
N ASN A 201 16.11 -6.26 10.10
CA ASN A 201 17.49 -6.27 10.56
C ASN A 201 18.50 -6.07 9.43
N ASN A 202 18.05 -5.61 8.26
CA ASN A 202 18.86 -5.35 7.07
C ASN A 202 19.55 -6.60 6.48
N TYR A 203 18.96 -7.79 6.66
CA TYR A 203 19.44 -9.01 6.01
C TYR A 203 18.66 -9.31 4.73
N TYR A 204 19.33 -9.90 3.75
CA TYR A 204 18.62 -10.57 2.66
C TYR A 204 18.04 -11.88 3.16
N VAL A 205 16.79 -12.15 2.77
CA VAL A 205 16.14 -13.42 3.05
C VAL A 205 16.71 -14.47 2.09
N GLU A 206 17.30 -15.52 2.64
CA GLU A 206 17.92 -16.56 1.83
C GLU A 206 16.91 -17.26 0.90
N LYS A 207 17.37 -17.64 -0.29
CA LYS A 207 16.52 -18.26 -1.34
C LYS A 207 15.77 -19.49 -0.86
N TYR A 208 16.35 -20.30 0.03
CA TYR A 208 15.70 -21.50 0.55
C TYR A 208 14.46 -21.15 1.42
N ILE A 209 14.49 -20.01 2.11
CA ILE A 209 13.39 -19.51 2.95
C ILE A 209 12.27 -18.99 2.06
N LEU A 210 12.61 -18.21 1.04
CA LEU A 210 11.65 -17.74 0.02
C LEU A 210 10.93 -18.93 -0.62
N LYS A 211 11.67 -19.97 -1.04
CA LYS A 211 11.12 -21.21 -1.60
C LYS A 211 10.24 -21.97 -0.62
N LYS A 212 10.61 -22.03 0.67
CA LYS A 212 9.81 -22.65 1.73
C LYS A 212 8.46 -21.96 1.90
N ILE A 213 8.44 -20.62 1.89
CA ILE A 213 7.22 -19.82 1.99
C ILE A 213 6.36 -20.00 0.73
N TYR A 214 6.98 -19.88 -0.44
CA TYR A 214 6.33 -20.09 -1.74
C TYR A 214 5.60 -21.44 -1.80
N ASN A 215 6.32 -22.53 -1.51
CA ASN A 215 5.76 -23.89 -1.54
C ASN A 215 4.55 -24.06 -0.60
N ARG A 216 4.56 -23.39 0.56
CA ARG A 216 3.47 -23.48 1.54
C ARG A 216 2.22 -22.72 1.11
N LEU A 217 2.38 -21.71 0.26
CA LEU A 217 1.33 -20.77 -0.16
C LEU A 217 0.89 -20.95 -1.62
N GLN A 218 1.31 -22.03 -2.29
CA GLN A 218 0.93 -22.30 -3.69
C GLN A 218 -0.59 -22.34 -3.91
N THR A 219 -1.37 -22.77 -2.91
CA THR A 219 -2.84 -22.79 -2.97
C THR A 219 -3.47 -21.39 -2.95
N ARG A 220 -2.69 -20.32 -2.80
CA ARG A 220 -3.14 -18.93 -2.71
C ARG A 220 -2.73 -18.09 -3.92
N ASN A 221 -2.56 -18.72 -5.08
CA ASN A 221 -2.18 -18.10 -6.35
C ASN A 221 -0.93 -17.21 -6.22
N VAL A 222 0.04 -17.63 -5.40
CA VAL A 222 1.30 -16.91 -5.23
C VAL A 222 2.18 -17.17 -6.44
N GLU A 223 2.51 -16.13 -7.19
CA GLU A 223 3.44 -16.18 -8.32
C GLU A 223 4.89 -16.17 -7.83
N ASN A 224 5.21 -15.31 -6.87
CA ASN A 224 6.57 -15.16 -6.38
C ASN A 224 6.62 -14.66 -4.92
N VAL A 225 7.73 -14.96 -4.25
CA VAL A 225 8.07 -14.47 -2.92
C VAL A 225 9.45 -13.85 -2.98
N VAL A 226 9.53 -12.55 -2.69
CA VAL A 226 10.75 -11.75 -2.91
C VAL A 226 11.24 -11.13 -1.61
N SER A 227 12.55 -10.94 -1.53
CA SER A 227 13.20 -10.32 -0.37
C SER A 227 13.38 -8.83 -0.60
N LEU A 228 13.05 -8.06 0.42
CA LEU A 228 13.34 -6.64 0.52
C LEU A 228 14.21 -6.39 1.76
N PRO A 229 15.50 -6.07 1.63
CA PRO A 229 16.29 -5.67 2.78
C PRO A 229 15.82 -4.31 3.31
N TRP A 230 16.22 -3.99 4.54
CA TRP A 230 15.99 -2.65 5.07
C TRP A 230 16.84 -1.63 4.32
N VAL A 231 16.20 -0.68 3.66
CA VAL A 231 16.90 0.40 2.94
C VAL A 231 16.68 1.69 3.71
N LYS A 232 17.78 2.38 4.05
CA LYS A 232 17.74 3.67 4.76
C LYS A 232 17.04 4.75 3.93
N ASP A 233 17.30 4.74 2.62
CA ASP A 233 16.78 5.70 1.67
C ASP A 233 15.70 5.06 0.80
N VAL A 234 14.48 5.56 0.93
CA VAL A 234 13.32 5.10 0.16
C VAL A 234 13.52 5.21 -1.35
N PHE A 235 14.37 6.13 -1.82
CA PHE A 235 14.73 6.25 -3.24
C PHE A 235 15.54 5.07 -3.78
N PHE A 236 16.31 4.38 -2.93
CA PHE A 236 17.05 3.19 -3.36
C PHE A 236 16.19 1.93 -3.32
N LEU A 237 15.03 1.96 -2.67
CA LEU A 237 14.13 0.82 -2.53
C LEU A 237 13.70 0.24 -3.88
N GLN A 238 13.51 1.12 -4.88
CA GLN A 238 13.22 0.72 -6.26
C GLN A 238 14.34 -0.16 -6.86
N ASN A 239 15.61 0.05 -6.51
CA ASN A 239 16.71 -0.73 -7.09
C ASN A 239 16.66 -2.20 -6.69
N TYR A 240 16.06 -2.50 -5.53
CA TYR A 240 15.90 -3.85 -5.01
C TYR A 240 14.63 -4.54 -5.53
N LEU A 241 13.54 -3.79 -5.74
CA LEU A 241 12.24 -4.36 -6.07
C LEU A 241 11.79 -4.17 -7.52
N HIS A 242 12.41 -3.28 -8.28
CA HIS A 242 11.93 -2.90 -9.60
C HIS A 242 11.72 -4.12 -10.50
N ASP A 243 12.68 -5.03 -10.58
CA ASP A 243 12.63 -6.15 -11.51
C ASP A 243 11.56 -7.17 -11.11
N ASP A 244 11.41 -7.43 -9.82
CA ASP A 244 10.39 -8.32 -9.27
C ASP A 244 8.97 -7.77 -9.48
N ILE A 245 8.76 -6.49 -9.15
CA ILE A 245 7.48 -5.79 -9.38
C ILE A 245 7.20 -5.71 -10.89
N TYR A 246 8.18 -5.34 -11.69
CA TYR A 246 8.04 -5.26 -13.14
C TYR A 246 7.66 -6.62 -13.74
N SER A 247 8.32 -7.72 -13.31
CA SER A 247 7.98 -9.07 -13.76
C SER A 247 6.54 -9.44 -13.42
N PHE A 248 6.09 -9.13 -12.20
CA PHE A 248 4.71 -9.35 -11.78
C PHE A 248 3.72 -8.53 -12.63
N LEU A 249 3.95 -7.23 -12.79
CA LEU A 249 3.07 -6.36 -13.58
C LEU A 249 3.09 -6.69 -15.09
N LYS A 250 4.20 -7.22 -15.61
CA LYS A 250 4.32 -7.68 -17.00
C LYS A 250 3.35 -8.83 -17.28
N ASN A 251 3.16 -9.74 -16.33
CA ASN A 251 2.16 -10.81 -16.44
C ASN A 251 0.72 -10.26 -16.47
N ILE A 252 0.50 -9.06 -15.94
CA ILE A 252 -0.81 -8.40 -15.92
C ILE A 252 -1.06 -7.60 -17.21
N PHE A 253 -0.11 -6.78 -17.66
CA PHE A 253 -0.34 -5.76 -18.70
C PHE A 253 0.55 -5.88 -19.96
N ASN A 254 1.35 -6.94 -20.10
CA ASN A 254 2.33 -7.10 -21.18
C ASN A 254 3.21 -5.84 -21.38
N LEU A 255 3.82 -5.40 -20.29
CA LEU A 255 4.61 -4.17 -20.22
C LEU A 255 5.82 -4.18 -21.17
N LYS A 256 6.15 -3.00 -21.72
CA LYS A 256 7.38 -2.77 -22.48
C LYS A 256 8.54 -2.57 -21.52
N SER A 257 9.74 -3.00 -21.92
CA SER A 257 10.94 -2.74 -21.12
C SER A 257 11.13 -1.23 -20.99
N ILE A 258 11.25 -0.78 -19.75
CA ILE A 258 11.59 0.60 -19.42
C ILE A 258 12.98 0.55 -18.77
N ASN A 259 13.82 1.54 -19.09
CA ASN A 259 14.99 1.82 -18.27
C ASN A 259 14.55 2.06 -16.82
N LYS A 260 15.24 1.44 -15.87
CA LYS A 260 15.15 1.82 -14.45
C LYS A 260 15.27 3.34 -14.38
N LEU A 261 14.44 3.98 -13.55
CA LEU A 261 14.43 5.44 -13.34
C LEU A 261 15.85 5.99 -13.43
N ASP A 262 16.02 7.10 -14.17
CA ASP A 262 17.30 7.79 -14.26
C ASP A 262 17.86 7.89 -12.85
N ASN A 263 18.96 7.17 -12.67
CA ASN A 263 19.60 6.94 -11.40
C ASN A 263 19.74 8.28 -10.67
N LEU A 264 18.83 8.60 -9.75
CA LEU A 264 19.12 9.48 -8.62
C LEU A 264 20.08 8.69 -7.71
N VAL A 265 21.24 8.33 -8.26
CA VAL A 265 22.41 7.98 -7.49
C VAL A 265 22.80 9.29 -6.86
N ILE A 266 22.43 9.44 -5.59
CA ILE A 266 23.09 10.41 -4.73
C ILE A 266 24.56 10.03 -4.80
N LYS A 267 25.32 10.74 -5.64
CA LYS A 267 26.77 10.61 -5.70
C LYS A 267 27.27 10.87 -4.28
N SER A 268 28.31 10.15 -3.86
CA SER A 268 28.97 10.41 -2.58
C SER A 268 29.14 11.92 -2.42
N PRO A 269 28.53 12.54 -1.40
CA PRO A 269 28.51 13.99 -1.29
C PRO A 269 29.95 14.48 -1.24
N SER A 270 30.30 15.45 -2.09
CA SER A 270 31.66 16.00 -2.10
C SER A 270 31.95 16.86 -0.87
N HIS A 271 30.90 17.29 -0.16
CA HIS A 271 30.96 18.16 1.01
C HIS A 271 29.84 17.78 1.99
N GLU A 272 30.12 17.92 3.28
CA GLU A 272 29.14 17.76 4.35
C GLU A 272 28.70 19.13 4.84
N ILE A 273 27.39 19.36 4.95
CA ILE A 273 26.81 20.59 5.49
C ILE A 273 25.98 20.21 6.70
N ASN A 274 26.32 20.82 7.84
CA ASN A 274 25.56 20.65 9.08
C ASN A 274 24.35 21.59 9.07
N ILE A 275 23.15 21.02 9.04
CA ILE A 275 21.89 21.75 9.16
C ILE A 275 21.29 21.44 10.52
N TYR A 276 21.12 22.46 11.35
CA TYR A 276 20.47 22.34 12.65
C TYR A 276 19.00 22.68 12.51
N ILE A 277 18.14 21.69 12.79
CA ILE A 277 16.68 21.88 12.80
C ILE A 277 16.24 21.93 14.26
N LEU A 278 15.63 23.05 14.67
CA LEU A 278 15.08 23.22 16.01
C LEU A 278 13.67 22.64 16.05
N THR A 279 13.46 21.60 16.86
CA THR A 279 12.18 20.91 17.00
C THR A 279 11.66 21.05 18.43
N GLN A 280 10.33 20.98 18.60
CA GLN A 280 9.70 21.01 19.93
C GLN A 280 9.99 19.73 20.75
N HIS A 281 10.46 18.65 20.13
CA HIS A 281 10.66 17.34 20.76
C HIS A 281 12.01 16.71 20.40
N LYS A 282 12.66 16.08 21.40
CA LYS A 282 13.95 15.36 21.27
C LYS A 282 13.83 13.98 20.58
N SER A 283 12.84 13.77 19.71
CA SER A 283 12.65 12.48 19.03
C SER A 283 13.30 12.48 17.65
N ASN A 284 13.99 11.39 17.31
CA ASN A 284 14.32 11.04 15.91
C ASN A 284 13.06 10.70 15.07
N VAL A 285 11.89 10.74 15.69
CA VAL A 285 10.60 10.58 15.03
C VAL A 285 10.19 11.94 14.49
N PHE A 286 10.21 11.97 13.17
CA PHE A 286 9.91 13.04 12.24
C PHE A 286 8.70 13.87 12.69
N ASN A 287 8.95 15.02 13.32
CA ASN A 287 8.02 16.16 13.38
C ASN A 287 8.85 17.39 13.00
N TYR A 288 8.76 17.77 11.73
CA TYR A 288 9.33 19.00 11.21
C TYR A 288 8.15 19.87 10.79
N ASP A 289 7.61 20.61 11.76
CA ASP A 289 6.62 21.67 11.52
C ASP A 289 7.30 22.89 10.89
#